data_AF-A0A6L9QGX7-F1
#
_entry.id   AF-A0A6L9QGX7-F1
#
_cell.length_a   1.000
_cell.length_b   1.000
_cell.length_c   1.000
_cell.angle_alpha   90.00
_cell.angle_beta   90.00
_cell.angle_gamma   90.00
#
_symmetry.space_group_name_H-M   'P 1'
#
loop_
_entity.id
_entity.type
_entity.pdbx_description
1 polymer ?
#
loop_
_entity_poly.entity_id
_entity_poly.type
_entity_poly.pdbx_seq_one_letter_code
_entity_poly.pdbx_strand_id
1 'polypeptide(L)'
;VRADPLRLARRVREYGEPRVLLVRPRTVPLPVLPSGRAHHLEGPTSDRSPAGTATFHALREYVVGDEMRHIHWKSSARTGTLMVRRLVDASLPTTTVVLEARAESWPEADDFELAVDAAASVAAGAASA
;
A
#
# COMPACT_ATOMS: atom_id res chain seq x y z
N VAL A 1 1.59 41.29 -16.33
CA VAL A 1 0.44 41.87 -17.06
C VAL A 1 0.40 43.36 -16.78
N ARG A 2 0.34 44.22 -17.81
CA ARG A 2 0.16 45.66 -17.62
C ARG A 2 -1.21 46.02 -18.22
N ALA A 3 -2.07 46.60 -17.40
CA ALA A 3 -3.36 47.14 -17.82
C ALA A 3 -3.30 48.66 -17.63
N ASP A 4 -3.97 49.40 -18.50
CA ASP A 4 -4.17 50.83 -18.25
C ASP A 4 -5.08 51.01 -17.01
N PRO A 5 -5.07 52.19 -16.37
CA PRO A 5 -5.86 52.45 -15.16
C PRO A 5 -7.38 52.25 -15.33
N LEU A 6 -7.88 52.37 -16.56
CA LEU A 6 -9.30 52.19 -16.89
C LEU A 6 -9.62 50.75 -17.35
N ARG A 7 -8.61 49.88 -17.44
CA ARG A 7 -8.68 48.48 -17.92
C ARG A 7 -9.26 48.32 -19.33
N LEU A 8 -9.21 49.37 -20.16
CA LEU A 8 -9.66 49.35 -21.55
C LEU A 8 -8.68 48.61 -22.48
N ALA A 9 -7.41 48.54 -22.10
CA ALA A 9 -6.34 47.88 -22.84
C ALA A 9 -5.48 47.04 -21.90
N ARG A 10 -5.28 45.77 -22.29
CA ARG A 10 -4.40 44.83 -21.60
C ARG A 10 -3.31 44.37 -22.54
N ARG A 11 -2.05 44.51 -22.10
CA ARG A 11 -0.90 43.91 -22.80
C ARG A 11 -0.38 42.72 -22.00
N VAL A 12 -0.45 41.54 -22.61
CA VAL A 12 0.22 40.32 -22.13
C VAL A 12 1.46 40.10 -22.99
N ARG A 13 2.60 39.89 -22.35
CA ARG A 13 3.82 39.42 -23.01
C ARG A 13 4.17 38.10 -22.35
N GLU A 14 4.28 37.07 -23.18
CA GLU A 14 4.84 35.79 -22.78
C GLU A 14 6.35 35.84 -22.99
N TYR A 15 7.10 35.30 -22.03
CA TYR A 15 8.55 35.29 -22.07
C TYR A 15 9.02 33.85 -22.01
N GLY A 16 9.91 33.49 -22.94
CA GLY A 16 10.48 32.15 -23.01
C GLY A 16 9.47 31.08 -23.39
N GLU A 17 9.86 29.83 -23.19
CA GLU A 17 9.05 28.66 -23.48
C GLU A 17 8.42 28.12 -22.18
N PRO A 18 7.18 27.61 -22.23
CA PRO A 18 6.59 26.88 -21.11
C PRO A 18 7.48 25.72 -20.66
N ARG A 19 7.52 25.50 -19.35
CA ARG A 19 8.19 24.36 -18.71
C ARG A 19 7.21 23.72 -17.73
N VAL A 20 7.26 22.39 -17.65
CA VAL A 20 6.48 21.63 -16.68
C VAL A 20 7.20 21.69 -15.34
N LEU A 21 6.52 22.19 -14.31
CA LEU A 21 7.00 22.14 -12.92
C LEU A 21 6.23 21.04 -12.19
N LEU A 22 6.97 20.10 -11.60
CA LEU A 22 6.38 19.10 -10.71
C LEU A 22 6.25 19.69 -9.30
N VAL A 23 5.02 19.92 -8.86
CA VAL A 23 4.72 20.31 -7.48
C VAL A 23 4.50 19.05 -6.65
N ARG A 24 5.12 18.99 -5.47
CA ARG A 24 4.95 17.90 -4.51
C ARG A 24 4.11 18.40 -3.33
N PRO A 25 3.25 17.55 -2.76
CA PRO A 25 2.58 17.88 -1.52
C PRO A 25 3.57 18.05 -0.38
N ARG A 26 3.20 18.84 0.61
CA ARG A 26 3.94 18.96 1.86
C ARG A 26 3.63 17.73 2.70
N THR A 27 4.66 16.99 3.06
CA THR A 27 4.54 15.85 3.98
C THR A 27 4.94 16.27 5.39
N VAL A 28 4.10 15.95 6.37
CA VAL A 28 4.45 16.08 7.79
C VAL A 28 4.79 14.70 8.38
N PRO A 29 5.75 14.60 9.30
CA PRO A 29 6.00 13.35 10.01
C PRO A 29 4.75 12.93 10.79
N LEU A 30 4.31 11.70 10.56
CA LEU A 30 3.23 11.10 11.33
C LEU A 30 3.81 10.05 12.27
N PRO A 31 3.31 9.94 13.51
CA PRO A 31 3.60 8.79 14.34
C PRO A 31 3.13 7.51 13.63
N VAL A 32 3.79 6.39 13.92
CA VAL A 32 3.45 5.09 13.33
C VAL A 32 1.95 4.86 13.49
N LEU A 33 1.24 4.85 12.37
CA LEU A 33 -0.21 4.67 12.37
C LEU A 33 -0.50 3.28 12.92
N PRO A 34 -1.45 3.12 13.86
CA PRO A 34 -1.85 1.81 14.35
C PRO A 34 -2.42 1.00 13.18
N SER A 35 -1.59 0.18 12.53
CA SER A 35 -2.06 -0.86 11.63
C SER A 35 -2.81 -1.87 12.50
N GLY A 36 -4.10 -2.07 12.22
CA GLY A 36 -4.95 -2.95 13.01
C GLY A 36 -4.29 -4.31 13.27
N ARG A 37 -4.13 -4.63 14.56
CA ARG A 37 -3.62 -5.90 15.12
C ARG A 37 -2.25 -6.36 14.58
N ALA A 38 -1.27 -6.12 15.45
CA ALA A 38 0.03 -6.77 15.56
C ALA A 38 1.05 -6.39 14.48
N HIS A 39 2.09 -5.70 14.95
CA HIS A 39 3.42 -5.71 14.36
C HIS A 39 3.97 -7.14 14.36
N HIS A 40 3.39 -8.01 13.55
CA HIS A 40 4.21 -9.04 12.97
C HIS A 40 4.77 -8.43 11.69
N LEU A 41 6.09 -8.28 11.63
CA LEU A 41 6.81 -8.05 10.36
C LEU A 41 6.42 -9.12 9.32
N GLU A 42 5.91 -10.25 9.81
CA GLU A 42 5.24 -11.34 9.10
C GLU A 42 3.72 -11.30 9.38
N GLY A 43 2.88 -10.71 8.51
CA GLY A 43 1.42 -10.71 8.74
C GLY A 43 0.79 -12.11 8.78
N PRO A 44 -0.53 -12.22 9.05
CA PRO A 44 -1.15 -13.52 9.33
C PRO A 44 -0.99 -14.49 8.15
N THR A 45 -0.74 -15.76 8.47
CA THR A 45 -0.75 -16.82 7.46
C THR A 45 -2.19 -17.06 7.01
N SER A 46 -2.43 -17.00 5.70
CA SER A 46 -3.74 -17.23 5.08
C SER A 46 -3.64 -18.35 4.04
N ASP A 47 -4.75 -19.00 3.71
CA ASP A 47 -4.82 -19.91 2.55
C ASP A 47 -4.50 -19.20 1.22
N ARG A 48 -4.59 -17.86 1.19
CA ARG A 48 -4.18 -17.02 0.05
C ARG A 48 -2.72 -16.58 0.09
N SER A 49 -1.99 -16.85 1.18
CA SER A 49 -0.57 -16.55 1.26
C SER A 49 0.19 -17.38 0.22
N PRO A 50 1.22 -16.80 -0.44
CA PRO A 50 2.10 -17.57 -1.31
C PRO A 50 2.68 -18.78 -0.56
N ALA A 51 2.83 -19.90 -1.28
CA ALA A 51 3.56 -21.04 -0.76
C ALA A 51 4.98 -20.61 -0.39
N GLY A 52 5.40 -20.94 0.83
CA GLY A 52 6.61 -20.40 1.43
C GLY A 52 7.44 -21.46 2.12
N THR A 53 8.48 -21.04 2.84
CA THR A 53 9.40 -21.96 3.53
C THR A 53 9.60 -21.64 5.02
N ALA A 54 9.12 -20.48 5.48
CA ALA A 54 9.38 -20.00 6.83
C ALA A 54 8.34 -20.48 7.85
N THR A 55 7.04 -20.31 7.57
CA THR A 55 6.01 -20.39 8.60
C THR A 55 5.05 -21.55 8.39
N PHE A 56 4.85 -22.38 9.42
CA PHE A 56 3.86 -23.45 9.39
C PHE A 56 2.44 -22.88 9.38
N HIS A 57 1.64 -23.30 8.42
CA HIS A 57 0.24 -22.89 8.30
C HIS A 57 -0.73 -24.02 8.66
N ALA A 58 -0.62 -25.17 8.00
CA ALA A 58 -1.55 -26.29 8.18
C ALA A 58 -0.94 -27.64 7.78
N LEU A 59 -1.60 -28.72 8.18
CA LEU A 59 -1.40 -30.05 7.59
C LEU A 59 -2.48 -30.32 6.55
N ARG A 60 -2.09 -30.88 5.41
CA ARG A 60 -3.04 -31.34 4.39
C ARG A 60 -2.62 -32.69 3.83
N GLU A 61 -3.54 -33.36 3.14
CA GLU A 61 -3.21 -34.57 2.39
C GLU A 61 -2.23 -34.27 1.25
N TYR A 62 -1.32 -35.21 1.02
CA TYR A 62 -0.35 -35.19 -0.07
C TYR A 62 -1.06 -35.25 -1.43
N VAL A 63 -0.58 -34.43 -2.37
CA VAL A 63 -0.96 -34.50 -3.78
C VAL A 63 0.32 -34.69 -4.60
N VAL A 64 0.20 -35.38 -5.74
CA VAL A 64 1.33 -35.58 -6.66
C VAL A 64 1.93 -34.23 -7.06
N GLY A 65 3.24 -34.08 -6.88
CA GLY A 65 3.97 -32.83 -7.06
C GLY A 65 4.43 -32.20 -5.74
N ASP A 66 3.90 -32.65 -4.60
CA ASP A 66 4.37 -32.22 -3.29
C ASP A 66 5.76 -32.76 -2.96
N GLU A 67 6.54 -31.94 -2.29
CA GLU A 67 7.89 -32.31 -1.88
C GLU A 67 7.86 -33.26 -0.68
N MET A 68 8.38 -34.47 -0.86
CA MET A 68 8.33 -35.54 0.16
C MET A 68 9.04 -35.17 1.48
N ARG A 69 10.01 -34.24 1.45
CA ARG A 69 10.69 -33.74 2.67
C ARG A 69 9.74 -33.03 3.64
N HIS A 70 8.59 -32.57 3.16
CA HIS A 70 7.58 -31.90 3.97
C HIS A 70 6.53 -32.86 4.54
N ILE A 71 6.66 -34.18 4.32
CA ILE A 71 5.77 -35.18 4.90
C ILE A 71 5.88 -35.16 6.43
N HIS A 72 4.74 -35.00 7.08
CA HIS A 72 4.62 -35.11 8.53
C HIS A 72 4.36 -36.57 8.92
N TRP A 73 5.44 -37.32 9.12
CA TRP A 73 5.40 -38.77 9.39
C TRP A 73 4.50 -39.14 10.56
N LYS A 74 4.51 -38.37 11.66
CA LYS A 74 3.67 -38.66 12.84
C LYS A 74 2.17 -38.57 12.55
N SER A 75 1.74 -37.59 11.77
CA SER A 75 0.31 -37.49 11.38
C SER A 75 -0.04 -38.51 10.31
N SER A 76 0.89 -38.79 9.41
CA SER A 76 0.68 -39.80 8.37
C SER A 76 0.49 -41.20 8.99
N ALA A 77 1.32 -41.55 9.98
CA ALA A 77 1.18 -42.81 10.73
C ALA A 77 -0.15 -42.91 11.49
N ARG A 78 -0.70 -41.80 11.98
CA ARG A 78 -1.97 -41.77 12.72
C ARG A 78 -3.19 -41.87 11.80
N THR A 79 -3.12 -41.26 10.63
CA THR A 79 -4.27 -41.13 9.70
C THR A 79 -4.30 -42.22 8.64
N GLY A 80 -3.17 -42.88 8.36
CA GLY A 80 -3.04 -43.87 7.29
C GLY A 80 -2.87 -43.26 5.90
N THR A 81 -2.90 -41.93 5.76
CA THR A 81 -2.68 -41.20 4.51
C THR A 81 -1.45 -40.30 4.64
N LEU A 82 -0.77 -39.99 3.52
CA LEU A 82 0.40 -39.11 3.56
C LEU A 82 -0.06 -37.67 3.81
N MET A 83 0.45 -37.06 4.88
CA MET A 83 0.15 -35.69 5.27
C MET A 83 1.37 -34.80 5.05
N VAL A 84 1.20 -33.64 4.45
CA VAL A 84 2.26 -32.67 4.11
C VAL A 84 2.08 -31.39 4.93
N ARG A 85 3.19 -30.84 5.42
CA ARG A 85 3.25 -29.51 6.04
C ARG A 85 3.08 -28.44 4.97
N ARG A 86 1.98 -27.71 5.01
CA ARG A 86 1.82 -26.46 4.24
C ARG A 86 2.59 -25.37 4.97
N LEU A 87 3.67 -24.94 4.36
CA LEU A 87 4.44 -23.76 4.75
C LEU A 87 3.97 -22.59 3.88
N VAL A 88 3.77 -21.44 4.49
CA VAL A 88 3.47 -20.21 3.77
C VAL A 88 4.41 -19.12 4.25
N ASP A 89 4.69 -18.17 3.36
CA ASP A 89 5.34 -16.94 3.77
C ASP A 89 4.22 -15.99 4.22
N ALA A 90 4.39 -15.46 5.42
CA ALA A 90 3.45 -14.52 5.98
C ALA A 90 3.24 -13.33 5.04
N SER A 91 1.98 -12.93 4.81
CA SER A 91 1.69 -11.77 3.98
C SER A 91 2.21 -10.52 4.67
N LEU A 92 3.00 -9.69 4.00
CA LEU A 92 3.40 -8.41 4.58
C LEU A 92 2.16 -7.53 4.83
N PRO A 93 2.14 -6.75 5.93
CA PRO A 93 1.08 -5.78 6.14
C PRO A 93 1.04 -4.77 4.98
N THR A 94 -0.13 -4.57 4.39
CA THR A 94 -0.33 -3.59 3.31
C THR A 94 -1.16 -2.42 3.82
N THR A 95 -0.76 -1.19 3.49
CA THR A 95 -1.55 0.01 3.75
C THR A 95 -2.10 0.57 2.44
N THR A 96 -3.42 0.79 2.38
CA THR A 96 -4.08 1.41 1.24
C THR A 96 -4.55 2.80 1.61
N VAL A 97 -4.11 3.81 0.86
CA VAL A 97 -4.55 5.20 0.99
C VAL A 97 -5.48 5.52 -0.17
N VAL A 98 -6.68 6.01 0.12
CA VAL A 98 -7.67 6.40 -0.90
C VAL A 98 -7.95 7.90 -0.74
N LEU A 99 -7.83 8.63 -1.84
CA LEU A 99 -8.13 10.06 -1.92
C LEU A 99 -9.17 10.27 -3.03
N GLU A 100 -10.24 11.01 -2.73
CA GLU A 100 -11.21 11.43 -3.74
C GLU A 100 -10.59 12.55 -4.61
N ALA A 101 -10.53 12.31 -5.92
CA ALA A 101 -9.86 13.20 -6.88
C ALA A 101 -10.84 13.99 -7.76
N ARG A 102 -12.14 13.80 -7.57
CA ARG A 102 -13.20 14.55 -8.26
C ARG A 102 -13.31 15.97 -7.72
N ALA A 103 -13.18 16.96 -8.59
CA ALA A 103 -13.27 18.38 -8.22
C ALA A 103 -14.61 18.72 -7.58
N GLU A 104 -15.70 18.09 -8.00
CA GLU A 104 -17.05 18.29 -7.45
C GLU A 104 -17.20 17.85 -5.98
N SER A 105 -16.27 17.03 -5.47
CA SER A 105 -16.26 16.63 -4.06
C SER A 105 -15.57 17.64 -3.15
N TRP A 106 -14.96 18.68 -3.71
CA TRP A 106 -14.18 19.70 -3.01
C TRP A 106 -14.70 21.10 -3.35
N PRO A 107 -15.63 21.65 -2.55
CA PRO A 107 -16.18 22.99 -2.79
C PRO A 107 -15.13 24.10 -2.79
N GLU A 108 -14.07 23.91 -1.99
CA GLU A 108 -12.93 24.83 -1.88
C GLU A 108 -11.66 24.13 -2.38
N ALA A 109 -10.89 24.80 -3.24
CA ALA A 109 -9.67 24.21 -3.81
C ALA A 109 -8.60 23.91 -2.74
N ASP A 110 -8.52 24.75 -1.71
CA ASP A 110 -7.56 24.59 -0.62
C ASP A 110 -7.82 23.32 0.21
N ASP A 111 -9.07 22.84 0.28
CA ASP A 111 -9.42 21.60 0.97
C ASP A 111 -8.87 20.37 0.23
N PHE A 112 -8.92 20.39 -1.10
CA PHE A 112 -8.33 19.32 -1.91
C PHE A 112 -6.81 19.28 -1.71
N GLU A 113 -6.13 20.43 -1.79
CA GLU A 113 -4.68 20.50 -1.58
C GLU A 113 -4.29 20.01 -0.18
N LEU A 114 -5.08 20.35 0.85
CA LEU A 114 -4.88 19.83 2.20
C LEU A 114 -5.06 18.31 2.27
N ALA A 115 -6.03 17.75 1.56
CA ALA A 115 -6.26 16.32 1.50
C ALA A 115 -5.12 15.58 0.77
N VAL A 116 -4.54 16.19 -0.28
CA VAL A 116 -3.34 15.67 -0.96
C VAL A 116 -2.13 15.69 0.00
N ASP A 117 -1.91 16.79 0.74
CA ASP A 117 -0.87 16.91 1.78
C ASP A 117 -1.01 15.81 2.85
N ALA A 118 -2.24 15.59 3.34
CA ALA A 118 -2.54 14.58 4.33
C ALA A 118 -2.32 13.15 3.80
N ALA A 119 -2.82 12.83 2.61
CA ALA A 119 -2.66 11.52 1.99
C ALA A 119 -1.17 11.18 1.74
N ALA A 120 -0.39 12.16 1.27
CA ALA A 120 1.05 12.00 1.06
C ALA A 120 1.79 11.78 2.39
N SER A 121 1.40 12.50 3.46
CA SER A 121 1.99 12.32 4.80
C SER A 121 1.73 10.91 5.34
N VAL A 122 0.50 10.39 5.18
CA VAL A 122 0.13 9.02 5.54
C VAL A 122 0.94 7.99 4.74
N ALA A 123 1.04 8.17 3.43
CA ALA A 123 1.79 7.25 2.57
C ALA A 123 3.29 7.24 2.92
N ALA A 124 3.89 8.40 3.18
CA ALA A 124 5.28 8.51 3.60
C ALA A 124 5.53 7.86 4.98
N GLY A 125 4.63 8.07 5.94
CA GLY A 125 4.68 7.42 7.24
C GLY A 125 4.57 5.90 7.14
N ALA A 126 3.65 5.38 6.31
CA ALA A 126 3.48 3.95 6.10
C ALA A 126 4.68 3.29 5.40
N ALA A 127 5.32 3.97 4.45
CA ALA A 127 6.50 3.46 3.75
C ALA A 127 7.78 3.47 4.61
N SER A 128 7.78 4.21 5.72
CA SER A 128 8.92 4.34 6.64
C SER A 128 8.80 3.43 7.86
N ALA A 129 7.68 2.72 8.02
CA ALA A 129 7.39 1.80 9.12
C ALA A 129 7.85 0.37 8.77
#